data_AF-A0A7Y3LL60-F1
#
_entry.id   AF-A0A7Y3LL60-F1
#
_cell.length_a   1.000
_cell.length_b   1.000
_cell.length_c   1.000
_cell.angle_alpha   90.00
_cell.angle_beta   90.00
_cell.angle_gamma   90.00
#
_symmetry.space_group_name_H-M   'P 1'
#
loop_
_entity.id
_entity.type
_entity.pdbx_description
1 polymer ?
#
loop_
_entity_poly.entity_id
_entity_poly.type
_entity_poly.pdbx_seq_one_letter_code
_entity_poly.pdbx_strand_id
1 'polypeptide(L)'
;MIEVSRTCKIKEASSISATRHLLSGIDIIPITKEIIGLASILDPKELRSLDAMHLASTLSIREELEFFVAYDKKLTAVASKSGLAVFAPK
;
A
#
# COMPACT_ATOMS: atom_id res chain seq x y z
N MET A 1 -5.53 -3.72 6.08
CA MET A 1 -4.80 -2.43 5.89
C MET A 1 -4.69 -1.65 7.20
N ILE A 2 -3.47 -1.20 7.56
CA ILE A 2 -3.19 -0.53 8.83
C ILE A 2 -3.76 0.90 8.90
N GLU A 3 -3.62 1.70 7.84
CA GLU A 3 -4.08 3.10 7.84
C GLU A 3 -5.59 3.20 7.96
N VAL A 4 -6.34 2.42 7.18
CA VAL A 4 -7.81 2.40 7.25
C VAL A 4 -8.27 2.11 8.68
N SER A 5 -7.71 1.06 9.30
CA SER A 5 -8.04 0.67 10.67
C SER A 5 -7.68 1.76 11.69
N ARG A 6 -6.52 2.41 11.55
CA ARG A 6 -6.09 3.51 12.42
C ARG A 6 -6.96 4.75 12.26
N THR A 7 -7.24 5.16 11.03
CA THR A 7 -8.07 6.33 10.72
C THR A 7 -9.49 6.14 11.22
N CYS A 8 -10.11 4.98 10.96
CA CYS A 8 -11.43 4.67 11.51
C CYS A 8 -11.43 4.72 13.03
N LYS A 9 -10.42 4.13 13.70
CA LYS A 9 -10.31 4.20 15.17
C LYS A 9 -10.16 5.63 15.71
N ILE A 10 -9.43 6.51 14.99
CA ILE A 10 -9.24 7.92 15.39
C ILE A 10 -10.53 8.73 15.20
N LYS A 11 -11.29 8.46 14.12
CA LYS A 11 -12.51 9.20 13.79
C LYS A 11 -13.74 8.70 14.57
N GLU A 12 -13.89 7.39 14.73
CA GLU A 12 -15.02 6.78 15.44
C GLU A 12 -14.73 5.32 15.86
N ALA A 13 -14.68 5.04 17.18
CA ALA A 13 -14.27 3.73 17.71
C ALA A 13 -15.27 2.57 17.41
N SER A 14 -16.55 2.87 17.24
CA SER A 14 -17.62 1.94 16.82
C SER A 14 -17.40 1.34 15.41
N SER A 15 -16.51 1.95 14.61
CA SER A 15 -16.28 1.64 13.19
C SER A 15 -15.35 0.44 12.94
N ILE A 16 -14.77 -0.18 13.98
CA ILE A 16 -13.80 -1.28 13.78
C ILE A 16 -14.45 -2.52 13.14
N SER A 17 -15.68 -2.87 13.53
CA SER A 17 -16.40 -4.02 12.94
C SER A 17 -16.74 -3.77 11.47
N ALA A 18 -17.32 -2.59 11.17
CA ALA A 18 -17.62 -2.17 9.81
C ALA A 18 -16.37 -2.09 8.92
N THR A 19 -15.26 -1.58 9.45
CA THR A 19 -13.98 -1.54 8.76
C THR A 19 -13.46 -2.95 8.43
N ARG A 20 -13.53 -3.90 9.38
CA ARG A 20 -13.16 -5.29 9.10
C ARG A 20 -14.04 -5.92 8.03
N HIS A 21 -15.35 -5.68 8.11
CA HIS A 21 -16.29 -6.19 7.12
C HIS A 21 -15.95 -5.67 5.71
N LEU A 22 -15.72 -4.37 5.55
CA LEU A 22 -15.29 -3.79 4.27
C LEU A 22 -13.96 -4.38 3.77
N LEU A 23 -12.98 -4.53 4.65
CA LEU A 23 -11.67 -5.10 4.29
C LEU A 23 -11.72 -6.60 3.99
N SER A 24 -12.81 -7.31 4.32
CA SER A 24 -12.93 -8.76 4.07
C SER A 24 -13.10 -9.11 2.59
N GLY A 25 -13.52 -8.14 1.77
CA GLY A 25 -13.60 -8.30 0.31
C GLY A 25 -12.31 -7.93 -0.43
N ILE A 26 -11.20 -7.71 0.27
CA ILE A 26 -9.91 -7.31 -0.31
C ILE A 26 -8.87 -8.35 0.04
N ASP A 27 -8.19 -8.86 -0.97
CA ASP A 27 -7.05 -9.76 -0.77
C ASP A 27 -5.88 -9.01 -0.13
N ILE A 28 -5.33 -9.60 0.93
CA ILE A 28 -4.25 -9.00 1.72
C ILE A 28 -2.96 -9.74 1.45
N ILE A 29 -1.97 -9.01 0.94
CA ILE A 29 -0.59 -9.51 0.86
C ILE A 29 -0.01 -9.55 2.28
N PRO A 30 0.43 -10.71 2.78
CA PRO A 30 1.05 -10.81 4.10
C PRO A 30 2.39 -10.09 4.10
N ILE A 31 2.72 -9.39 5.18
CA ILE A 31 4.04 -8.80 5.35
C ILE A 31 5.03 -9.91 5.67
N THR A 32 5.87 -10.27 4.69
CA THR A 32 6.92 -11.27 4.85
C THR A 32 8.30 -10.62 5.02
N LYS A 33 9.30 -11.43 5.36
CA LYS A 33 10.69 -10.95 5.47
C LYS A 33 11.21 -10.45 4.13
N GLU A 34 10.78 -11.07 3.04
CA GLU A 34 11.15 -10.72 1.67
C GLU A 34 10.61 -9.32 1.32
N ILE A 35 9.35 -9.03 1.67
CA ILE A 35 8.75 -7.69 1.48
C ILE A 35 9.48 -6.65 2.33
N ILE A 36 9.81 -6.95 3.59
CA ILE A 36 10.56 -6.03 4.46
C ILE A 36 11.95 -5.76 3.88
N GLY A 37 12.64 -6.80 3.43
CA GLY A 37 13.95 -6.70 2.78
C GLY A 37 13.90 -5.83 1.53
N LEU A 38 12.91 -6.08 0.66
CA LEU A 38 12.69 -5.28 -0.54
C LEU A 38 12.40 -3.82 -0.18
N ALA A 39 11.49 -3.57 0.77
CA ALA A 39 11.15 -2.21 1.22
C ALA A 39 12.36 -1.44 1.77
N SER A 40 13.30 -2.14 2.42
CA SER A 40 14.49 -1.50 3.03
C SER A 40 15.50 -0.96 2.02
N ILE A 41 15.45 -1.44 0.77
CA ILE A 41 16.38 -1.06 -0.30
C ILE A 41 15.71 -0.24 -1.41
N LEU A 42 14.41 0.06 -1.31
CA LEU A 42 13.71 0.86 -2.31
C LEU A 42 14.15 2.32 -2.26
N ASP A 43 14.47 2.86 -3.43
CA ASP A 43 14.68 4.28 -3.65
C ASP A 43 13.39 4.97 -4.14
N PRO A 44 13.19 6.27 -3.83
CA PRO A 44 14.07 7.15 -3.06
C PRO A 44 13.89 7.00 -1.53
N LYS A 45 14.98 7.24 -0.77
CA LYS A 45 15.01 7.23 0.71
C LYS A 45 13.97 8.12 1.41
N GLU A 46 13.38 9.06 0.67
CA GLU A 46 12.34 9.97 1.17
C GLU A 46 10.96 9.31 1.27
N LEU A 47 10.78 8.10 0.72
CA LEU A 47 9.56 7.33 0.94
C LEU A 47 9.40 7.05 2.44
N ARG A 48 8.23 7.39 2.98
CA ARG A 48 7.88 7.00 4.34
C ARG A 48 7.83 5.48 4.41
N SER A 49 8.17 4.89 5.56
CA SER A 49 8.26 3.43 5.70
C SER A 49 7.02 2.69 5.20
N LEU A 50 5.82 3.24 5.42
CA LEU A 50 4.59 2.62 4.95
C LEU A 50 4.42 2.67 3.43
N ASP A 51 4.81 3.78 2.79
CA ASP A 51 4.78 3.92 1.33
C ASP A 51 5.78 2.94 0.68
N ALA A 52 6.96 2.77 1.29
CA ALA A 52 7.93 1.77 0.87
C ALA A 52 7.40 0.34 1.02
N MET A 53 6.68 0.03 2.11
CA MET A 53 6.03 -1.28 2.30
C MET A 53 4.94 -1.54 1.27
N HIS A 54 4.12 -0.53 0.93
CA HIS A 54 3.09 -0.66 -0.11
C HIS A 54 3.72 -0.90 -1.49
N LEU A 55 4.78 -0.17 -1.83
CA LEU A 55 5.49 -0.36 -3.08
C LEU A 55 6.16 -1.74 -3.16
N ALA A 56 6.85 -2.17 -2.09
CA ALA A 56 7.48 -3.49 -2.04
C ALA A 56 6.47 -4.63 -2.16
N SER A 57 5.33 -4.54 -1.46
CA SER A 57 4.25 -5.53 -1.55
C SER A 57 3.71 -5.61 -2.98
N THR A 58 3.54 -4.47 -3.64
CA THR A 58 3.09 -4.41 -5.02
C THR A 58 4.09 -5.05 -5.99
N LEU A 59 5.39 -4.75 -5.80
CA LEU A 59 6.45 -5.32 -6.63
C LEU A 59 6.57 -6.84 -6.46
N SER A 60 6.18 -7.39 -5.31
CA SER A 60 6.19 -8.84 -5.07
C SER A 60 5.16 -9.63 -5.89
N ILE A 61 4.09 -8.96 -6.36
CA ILE A 61 3.02 -9.56 -7.18
C ILE A 61 2.94 -8.94 -8.57
N ARG A 62 4.04 -8.33 -9.04
CA ARG A 62 4.07 -7.49 -10.23
C ARG A 62 3.51 -8.15 -11.48
N GLU A 63 3.78 -9.44 -11.66
CA GLU A 63 3.34 -10.19 -12.84
C GLU A 63 1.82 -10.38 -12.89
N GLU A 64 1.16 -10.31 -11.73
CA GLU A 64 -0.29 -10.44 -11.57
C GLU A 64 -0.99 -9.08 -11.39
N LEU A 65 -0.22 -7.99 -11.31
CA LEU A 65 -0.72 -6.65 -11.04
C LEU A 65 -1.07 -5.91 -12.34
N GLU A 66 -2.33 -5.53 -12.50
CA GLU A 66 -2.76 -4.69 -13.62
C GLU A 66 -2.43 -3.20 -13.39
N PHE A 67 -2.76 -2.66 -12.20
CA PHE A 67 -2.52 -1.26 -11.86
C PHE A 67 -2.15 -1.07 -10.39
N PHE A 68 -1.26 -0.13 -10.13
CA PHE A 68 -1.02 0.45 -8.81
C PHE A 68 -1.84 1.73 -8.65
N VAL A 69 -2.79 1.72 -7.71
CA VAL A 69 -3.72 2.83 -7.48
C VAL A 69 -3.33 3.59 -6.22
N ALA A 70 -3.04 4.89 -6.34
CA ALA A 70 -2.77 5.74 -5.17
C ALA A 70 -3.10 7.21 -5.45
N TYR A 71 -3.52 7.92 -4.39
CA TYR A 71 -3.75 9.37 -4.43
C TYR A 71 -2.49 10.19 -4.21
N ASP A 72 -1.50 9.65 -3.48
CA ASP A 72 -0.27 10.37 -3.18
C ASP A 72 0.60 10.51 -4.43
N LYS A 73 0.85 11.75 -4.83
CA LYS A 73 1.61 12.09 -6.04
C LYS A 73 3.08 11.65 -5.98
N LYS A 74 3.68 11.63 -4.79
CA LYS A 74 5.07 11.19 -4.62
C LYS A 74 5.13 9.67 -4.76
N LEU A 75 4.24 8.94 -4.10
CA LEU A 75 4.19 7.48 -4.17
C LEU A 75 3.89 7.00 -5.59
N THR A 76 2.90 7.59 -6.26
CA THR A 76 2.58 7.28 -7.66
C THR A 76 3.77 7.54 -8.59
N ALA A 77 4.48 8.66 -8.44
CA ALA A 77 5.67 8.95 -9.24
C ALA A 77 6.79 7.91 -9.03
N VAL A 78 6.99 7.45 -7.80
CA VAL A 78 7.98 6.40 -7.53
C VAL A 78 7.53 5.06 -8.10
N ALA A 79 6.26 4.67 -7.91
CA ALA A 79 5.71 3.45 -8.47
C ALA A 79 5.85 3.38 -10.00
N SER A 80 5.58 4.49 -10.71
CA SER A 80 5.80 4.59 -12.16
C SER A 80 7.27 4.42 -12.53
N LYS A 81 8.20 5.04 -11.78
CA LYS A 81 9.65 4.87 -12.00
C LYS A 81 10.13 3.44 -11.73
N SER A 82 9.49 2.75 -10.79
CA SER A 82 9.70 1.33 -10.54
C SER A 82 9.13 0.44 -11.65
N GLY A 83 8.44 1.03 -12.64
CA GLY A 83 7.88 0.37 -13.84
C GLY A 83 6.49 -0.24 -13.64
N LEU A 84 5.72 0.27 -12.68
CA LEU A 84 4.33 -0.12 -12.48
C LEU A 84 3.41 0.76 -13.32
N ALA A 85 2.33 0.18 -13.86
CA ALA A 85 1.24 0.97 -14.41
C ALA A 85 0.49 1.64 -13.23
N VAL A 86 0.33 2.96 -13.28
CA VAL A 86 -0.21 3.73 -12.16
C VAL A 86 -1.51 4.43 -12.54
N PHE A 87 -2.50 4.36 -11.65
CA PHE A 87 -3.73 5.14 -11.74
C PHE A 87 -3.89 6.03 -10.50
N ALA A 88 -4.11 7.31 -10.71
CA ALA A 88 -4.33 8.28 -9.65
C ALA A 88 -5.75 8.86 -9.77
N PRO A 89 -6.68 8.48 -8.87
CA PRO A 89 -8.04 9.04 -8.89
C PRO A 89 -8.01 10.54 -8.58
N LYS A 90 -8.98 11.28 -9.13
CA LYS A 90 -9.13 12.73 -8.94
C LYS A 90 -9.88 13.06 -7.65
#